data_AF-A0A7S2XMS5-F1
#
_entry.id   AF-A0A7S2XMS5-F1
#
_cell.length_a   1.000
_cell.length_b   1.000
_cell.length_c   1.000
_cell.angle_alpha   90.00
_cell.angle_beta   90.00
_cell.angle_gamma   90.00
#
_symmetry.space_group_name_H-M   'P 1'
#
loop_
_entity.id
_entity.type
_entity.pdbx_description
1 polymer ?
#
loop_
_entity_poly.entity_id
_entity_poly.type
_entity_poly.pdbx_seq_one_letter_code
_entity_poly.pdbx_strand_id
1 'polypeptide(L)'
;WGSMLKDSQQFPYPDGKEPPESLQEVASTEKLLEQMAAAKVDGALIVQPINYLYDHSYVANAIRSHPTKFKGMLLHDPTMTTKVPQEAVDRLEELALQGFVGVRFNPYLWPDGIQMSEPNGSGLAVYKRCAELHMPVGVMCFKGLELHYEDILALISSSPD
;
A
#
# COMPACT_ATOMS: atom_id res chain seq x y z
N TRP A 1 -11.88 2.10 -2.52
CA TRP A 1 -12.65 1.71 -1.33
C TRP A 1 -12.92 2.98 -0.55
N GLY A 2 -14.19 3.30 -0.26
CA GLY A 2 -14.66 4.51 0.41
C GLY A 2 -15.94 5.03 -0.25
N SER A 3 -17.06 5.02 0.49
CA SER A 3 -18.33 5.54 -0.01
C SER A 3 -18.56 7.01 0.36
N MET A 4 -19.21 7.79 -0.51
CA MET A 4 -19.29 9.26 -0.38
C MET A 4 -20.15 9.80 0.78
N LEU A 5 -20.97 8.98 1.46
CA LEU A 5 -21.97 9.52 2.40
C LEU A 5 -21.58 9.43 3.89
N LYS A 6 -20.53 8.69 4.25
CA LYS A 6 -20.00 8.63 5.64
C LYS A 6 -18.49 8.55 5.71
N ASP A 7 -17.89 7.70 4.87
CA ASP A 7 -16.46 7.43 4.94
C ASP A 7 -15.65 8.65 4.48
N SER A 8 -16.08 9.36 3.43
CA SER A 8 -15.37 10.53 2.91
C SER A 8 -15.33 11.73 3.86
N GLN A 9 -16.28 11.84 4.80
CA GLN A 9 -16.25 12.90 5.83
C GLN A 9 -15.20 12.63 6.90
N GLN A 10 -14.99 11.35 7.24
CA GLN A 10 -13.99 10.93 8.22
C GLN A 10 -12.61 10.73 7.59
N PHE A 11 -12.59 10.29 6.33
CA PHE A 11 -11.41 9.96 5.53
C PHE A 11 -11.53 10.67 4.18
N PRO A 12 -11.20 11.97 4.11
CA PRO A 12 -11.32 12.74 2.89
C PRO A 12 -10.34 12.27 1.83
N TYR A 13 -10.77 12.31 0.57
CA TYR A 13 -9.86 12.14 -0.56
C TYR A 13 -9.04 13.42 -0.75
N PRO A 14 -7.75 13.33 -1.11
CA PRO A 14 -7.02 14.46 -1.67
C PRO A 14 -7.70 14.97 -2.94
N ASP A 15 -7.48 16.24 -3.26
CA ASP A 15 -8.05 16.88 -4.45
C ASP A 15 -7.77 16.08 -5.73
N GLY A 16 -8.83 15.79 -6.50
CA GLY A 16 -8.73 15.07 -7.77
C GLY A 16 -8.43 13.57 -7.63
N LYS A 17 -8.52 13.02 -6.42
CA LYS A 17 -8.35 11.59 -6.13
C LYS A 17 -9.65 10.89 -5.79
N GLU A 18 -10.79 11.52 -6.04
CA GLU A 18 -12.10 10.90 -5.89
C GLU A 18 -12.21 9.65 -6.77
N PRO A 19 -12.81 8.57 -6.28
CA PRO A 19 -13.07 7.41 -7.12
C PRO A 19 -14.13 7.75 -8.17
N PRO A 20 -14.17 7.02 -9.31
CA PRO A 20 -15.25 7.14 -10.28
C PRO A 20 -16.62 7.04 -9.62
N GLU A 21 -17.61 7.80 -10.11
CA GLU A 21 -18.97 7.85 -9.55
C GLU A 21 -19.58 6.46 -9.33
N SER A 22 -19.36 5.55 -10.28
CA SER A 22 -19.87 4.17 -10.21
C SER A 22 -19.35 3.36 -9.02
N LEU A 23 -18.25 3.78 -8.39
CA LEU A 23 -17.62 3.10 -7.25
C LEU A 23 -17.91 3.79 -5.90
N GLN A 24 -18.43 5.01 -5.93
CA GLN A 24 -18.60 5.87 -4.76
C GLN A 24 -19.66 5.38 -3.76
N GLU A 25 -20.52 4.41 -4.11
CA GLU A 25 -21.53 3.87 -3.20
C GLU A 25 -21.36 2.37 -2.91
N VAL A 26 -20.51 1.70 -3.68
CA VAL A 26 -20.37 0.24 -3.65
C VAL A 26 -19.03 -0.23 -3.10
N ALA A 27 -18.11 0.69 -2.81
CA ALA A 27 -16.75 0.37 -2.39
C ALA A 27 -16.50 0.58 -0.88
N SER A 28 -17.53 0.55 -0.02
CA SER A 28 -17.34 0.63 1.43
C SER A 28 -16.87 -0.70 2.03
N THR A 29 -16.40 -0.67 3.27
CA THR A 29 -16.01 -1.86 4.04
C THR A 29 -17.18 -2.82 4.23
N GLU A 30 -18.37 -2.31 4.51
CA GLU A 30 -19.60 -3.10 4.70
C GLU A 30 -20.00 -3.78 3.40
N LYS A 31 -19.91 -3.07 2.26
CA LYS A 31 -20.19 -3.66 0.95
C LYS A 31 -19.21 -4.78 0.61
N LEU A 32 -17.93 -4.62 0.94
CA LEU A 32 -16.96 -5.70 0.80
C LEU A 32 -17.35 -6.92 1.64
N LEU A 33 -17.73 -6.74 2.90
CA LEU A 33 -18.16 -7.84 3.78
C LEU A 33 -19.40 -8.56 3.26
N GLU A 34 -20.40 -7.83 2.76
CA GLU A 34 -21.58 -8.41 2.11
C GLU A 34 -21.19 -9.30 0.93
N GLN A 35 -20.30 -8.80 0.05
CA GLN A 35 -19.83 -9.56 -1.11
C GLN A 35 -18.99 -10.78 -0.70
N MET A 36 -18.11 -10.63 0.29
CA MET A 36 -17.32 -11.74 0.84
C MET A 36 -18.22 -12.85 1.41
N ALA A 37 -19.26 -12.48 2.16
CA ALA A 37 -20.21 -13.44 2.72
C ALA A 37 -20.95 -14.19 1.60
N ALA A 38 -21.44 -13.48 0.58
CA ALA A 38 -22.11 -14.08 -0.57
C ALA A 38 -21.17 -15.02 -1.35
N ALA A 39 -19.90 -14.64 -1.51
CA ALA A 39 -18.88 -15.41 -2.21
C ALA A 39 -18.20 -16.48 -1.33
N LYS A 40 -18.55 -16.61 -0.05
CA LYS A 40 -17.90 -17.50 0.93
C LYS A 40 -16.39 -17.26 1.07
N VAL A 41 -15.96 -16.00 0.95
CA VAL A 41 -14.59 -15.57 1.17
C VAL A 41 -14.42 -15.24 2.66
N ASP A 42 -13.49 -15.91 3.33
CA ASP A 42 -13.34 -15.76 4.78
C ASP A 42 -12.59 -14.49 5.19
N GLY A 43 -11.64 -14.03 4.38
CA GLY A 43 -10.83 -12.83 4.65
C GLY A 43 -10.29 -12.19 3.39
N ALA A 44 -9.81 -10.95 3.49
CA ALA A 44 -9.26 -10.19 2.39
C ALA A 44 -8.00 -9.40 2.79
N LEU A 45 -7.05 -9.32 1.86
CA LEU A 45 -5.92 -8.39 1.91
C LEU A 45 -6.34 -7.09 1.21
N ILE A 46 -6.56 -6.02 1.97
CA ILE A 46 -6.93 -4.71 1.44
C ILE A 46 -5.65 -4.00 0.99
N VAL A 47 -5.47 -3.89 -0.32
CA VAL A 47 -4.38 -3.09 -0.90
C VAL A 47 -4.77 -1.61 -0.85
N GLN A 48 -3.88 -0.76 -0.33
CA GLN A 48 -4.08 0.68 -0.18
C GLN A 48 -4.66 1.31 -1.47
N PRO A 49 -5.86 1.91 -1.43
CA PRO A 49 -6.43 2.60 -2.56
C PRO A 49 -5.56 3.78 -2.97
N ILE A 50 -5.27 3.93 -4.27
CA ILE A 50 -4.51 5.10 -4.77
C ILE A 50 -5.25 6.42 -4.51
N ASN A 51 -6.57 6.36 -4.34
CA ASN A 51 -7.43 7.49 -3.98
C ASN A 51 -7.02 8.16 -2.66
N TYR A 52 -6.45 7.39 -1.73
CA TYR A 52 -5.97 7.92 -0.44
C TYR A 52 -4.45 8.13 -0.40
N LEU A 53 -3.75 7.84 -1.51
CA LEU A 53 -2.29 7.92 -1.60
C LEU A 53 -1.62 7.22 -0.39
N TYR A 54 -0.90 8.00 0.42
CA TYR A 54 -0.13 7.54 1.57
C TYR A 54 -0.85 7.75 2.91
N ASP A 55 -2.11 8.19 2.89
CA ASP A 55 -2.97 8.16 4.06
C ASP A 55 -3.62 6.78 4.18
N HIS A 56 -3.09 5.95 5.09
CA HIS A 56 -3.61 4.60 5.33
C HIS A 56 -4.73 4.56 6.38
N SER A 57 -5.20 5.71 6.91
CA SER A 57 -6.15 5.76 8.02
C SER A 57 -7.47 5.06 7.74
N TYR A 58 -7.99 5.16 6.50
CA TYR A 58 -9.20 4.44 6.08
C TYR A 58 -9.02 2.92 6.19
N VAL A 59 -7.92 2.39 5.62
CA VAL A 59 -7.63 0.96 5.63
C VAL A 59 -7.31 0.49 7.05
N ALA A 60 -6.56 1.27 7.83
CA ALA A 60 -6.30 0.99 9.23
C ALA A 60 -7.59 0.91 10.07
N ASN A 61 -8.56 1.79 9.78
CA ASN A 61 -9.89 1.72 10.40
C ASN A 61 -10.65 0.45 10.00
N ALA A 62 -10.65 0.07 8.72
CA ALA A 62 -11.28 -1.17 8.27
C ALA A 62 -10.66 -2.40 8.95
N ILE A 63 -9.33 -2.47 9.04
CA ILE A 63 -8.60 -3.55 9.74
C ILE A 63 -8.99 -3.61 11.21
N ARG A 64 -8.97 -2.46 11.91
CA ARG A 64 -9.32 -2.39 13.34
C ARG A 64 -10.77 -2.78 13.61
N SER A 65 -11.69 -2.41 12.73
CA SER A 65 -13.12 -2.75 12.86
C SER A 65 -13.41 -4.23 12.57
N HIS A 66 -12.58 -4.88 11.74
CA HIS A 66 -12.76 -6.29 11.37
C HIS A 66 -11.42 -7.07 11.33
N PRO A 67 -10.71 -7.21 12.46
CA PRO A 67 -9.33 -7.71 12.49
C PRO A 67 -9.20 -9.20 12.15
N THR A 68 -10.30 -9.95 12.22
CA THR A 68 -10.38 -11.36 11.80
C THR A 68 -10.66 -11.52 10.31
N LYS A 69 -11.06 -10.45 9.62
CA LYS A 69 -11.45 -10.44 8.20
C LYS A 69 -10.44 -9.73 7.33
N PHE A 70 -9.80 -8.67 7.83
CA PHE A 70 -8.94 -7.82 7.02
C PHE A 70 -7.51 -7.76 7.51
N LYS A 71 -6.60 -7.80 6.54
CA LYS A 71 -5.21 -7.36 6.66
C LYS A 71 -4.93 -6.29 5.60
N GLY A 72 -3.92 -5.46 5.82
CA GLY A 72 -3.57 -4.39 4.88
C GLY A 72 -2.32 -4.70 4.06
N MET A 73 -2.28 -4.22 2.82
CA MET A 73 -1.04 -3.98 2.08
C MET A 73 -0.89 -2.48 1.87
N LEU A 74 0.14 -1.88 2.48
CA LEU A 74 0.36 -0.43 2.44
C LEU A 74 0.93 -0.01 1.10
N LEU A 75 0.76 1.25 0.71
CA LEU A 75 1.51 1.88 -0.38
C LEU A 75 2.74 2.59 0.19
N HIS A 76 3.94 2.26 -0.31
CA HIS A 76 5.17 2.99 0.02
C HIS A 76 5.14 4.39 -0.59
N ASP A 77 5.57 5.39 0.17
CA ASP A 77 5.76 6.75 -0.33
C ASP A 77 7.22 6.95 -0.81
N PRO A 78 7.46 6.93 -2.13
CA PRO A 78 8.79 7.11 -2.67
C PRO A 78 9.30 8.54 -2.54
N THR A 79 8.46 9.51 -2.13
CA THR A 79 8.88 10.90 -1.92
C THR A 79 9.55 11.13 -0.56
N MET A 80 9.53 10.14 0.34
CA MET A 80 10.30 10.09 1.58
C MET A 80 11.83 9.96 1.30
N THR A 81 12.35 10.78 0.40
CA THR A 81 13.64 10.65 -0.26
C THR A 81 14.83 11.16 0.55
N THR A 82 15.94 10.43 0.39
CA THR A 82 17.39 10.73 0.52
C THR A 82 17.98 11.27 1.82
N LYS A 83 17.29 12.04 2.66
CA LYS A 83 17.95 12.63 3.85
C LYS A 83 17.98 11.69 5.04
N VAL A 84 16.91 10.90 5.25
CA VAL A 84 16.81 9.93 6.35
C VAL A 84 15.96 8.72 5.92
N PRO A 85 16.55 7.66 5.32
CA PRO A 85 15.84 6.42 5.00
C PRO A 85 15.14 5.77 6.19
N GLN A 86 15.59 6.08 7.41
CA GLN A 86 15.00 5.59 8.65
C GLN A 86 13.53 6.02 8.82
N GLU A 87 13.13 7.22 8.37
CA GLU A 87 11.73 7.65 8.51
C GLU A 87 10.76 6.77 7.73
N ALA A 88 11.17 6.27 6.55
CA ALA A 88 10.35 5.35 5.77
C ALA A 88 10.25 3.96 6.44
N VAL A 89 11.32 3.54 7.11
CA VAL A 89 11.37 2.30 7.90
C VAL A 89 10.49 2.43 9.15
N ASP A 90 10.59 3.53 9.88
CA ASP A 90 9.75 3.80 11.06
C ASP A 90 8.27 3.80 10.66
N ARG A 91 7.95 4.44 9.52
CA ARG A 91 6.57 4.45 8.99
C ARG A 91 6.08 3.04 8.62
N LEU A 92 6.93 2.21 8.03
CA LEU A 92 6.61 0.80 7.76
C LEU A 92 6.26 0.07 9.07
N GLU A 93 7.09 0.22 10.10
CA GLU A 93 6.91 -0.47 11.39
C GLU A 93 5.63 -0.01 12.11
N GLU A 94 5.35 1.29 12.11
CA GLU A 94 4.10 1.84 12.64
C GLU A 94 2.86 1.24 11.97
N LEU A 95 2.91 1.05 10.65
CA LEU A 95 1.83 0.45 9.88
C LEU A 95 1.75 -1.06 10.09
N ALA A 96 2.88 -1.75 10.25
CA ALA A 96 2.91 -3.16 10.58
C ALA A 96 2.15 -3.43 11.91
N LEU A 97 2.35 -2.59 12.92
CA LEU A 97 1.62 -2.65 14.20
C LEU A 97 0.10 -2.43 14.04
N GLN A 98 -0.34 -1.79 12.95
CA GLN A 98 -1.76 -1.54 12.65
C GLN A 98 -2.41 -2.66 11.82
N GLY A 99 -1.70 -3.77 11.57
CA GLY A 99 -2.22 -4.94 10.85
C GLY A 99 -2.00 -4.89 9.34
N PHE A 100 -1.12 -4.02 8.87
CA PHE A 100 -0.55 -4.13 7.52
C PHE A 100 0.49 -5.24 7.52
N VAL A 101 0.44 -6.11 6.52
CA VAL A 101 1.26 -7.34 6.44
C VAL A 101 2.03 -7.43 5.13
N GLY A 102 1.97 -6.40 4.29
CA GLY A 102 2.74 -6.32 3.05
C GLY A 102 2.86 -4.88 2.57
N VAL A 103 3.79 -4.67 1.65
CA VAL A 103 4.08 -3.36 1.05
C VAL A 103 3.86 -3.44 -0.45
N ARG A 104 3.22 -2.42 -1.02
CA ARG A 104 3.12 -2.23 -2.46
C ARG A 104 4.09 -1.14 -2.88
N PHE A 105 5.00 -1.49 -3.77
CA PHE A 105 5.74 -0.53 -4.59
C PHE A 105 4.97 -0.28 -5.89
N ASN A 106 4.86 0.98 -6.25
CA ASN A 106 4.36 1.42 -7.55
C ASN A 106 5.47 2.23 -8.22
N PRO A 107 6.28 1.62 -9.10
CA PRO A 107 7.44 2.28 -9.71
C PRO A 107 7.10 3.62 -10.39
N TYR A 108 5.88 3.79 -10.88
CA TYR A 108 5.46 5.02 -11.56
C TYR A 108 5.14 6.19 -10.62
N LEU A 109 5.27 5.99 -9.30
CA LEU A 109 5.22 7.07 -8.31
C LEU A 109 6.61 7.55 -7.90
N TRP A 110 7.69 6.85 -8.29
CA TRP A 110 9.04 7.30 -8.01
C TRP A 110 9.36 8.57 -8.80
N PRO A 111 10.15 9.50 -8.24
CA PRO A 111 10.66 10.63 -9.00
C PRO A 111 11.48 10.17 -10.21
N ASP A 112 11.43 10.95 -11.29
CA ASP A 112 12.15 10.63 -12.52
C ASP A 112 13.65 10.41 -12.26
N GLY A 113 14.18 9.29 -12.78
CA GLY A 113 15.58 8.91 -12.62
C GLY A 113 15.94 8.25 -11.29
N ILE A 114 14.99 8.16 -10.34
CA ILE A 114 15.20 7.48 -9.06
C ILE A 114 14.66 6.05 -9.14
N GLN A 115 15.50 5.08 -8.77
CA GLN A 115 15.16 3.66 -8.79
C GLN A 115 14.66 3.19 -7.41
N MET A 116 13.90 2.10 -7.39
CA MET A 116 13.50 1.47 -6.13
C MET A 116 14.71 0.88 -5.41
N SER A 117 15.68 0.34 -6.16
CA SER A 117 16.91 -0.28 -5.66
C SER A 117 18.04 0.71 -5.37
N GLU A 118 17.82 2.03 -5.44
CA GLU A 118 18.91 3.00 -5.29
C GLU A 118 19.63 2.80 -3.94
N PRO A 119 20.98 2.73 -3.93
CA PRO A 119 21.74 2.64 -2.69
C PRO A 119 21.42 3.81 -1.76
N ASN A 120 21.14 3.50 -0.49
CA ASN A 120 20.69 4.48 0.53
C ASN A 120 19.33 5.15 0.22
N GLY A 121 18.58 4.67 -0.78
CA GLY A 121 17.21 5.09 -1.04
C GLY A 121 16.22 4.50 -0.04
N SER A 122 15.09 5.19 0.17
CA SER A 122 14.02 4.71 1.05
C SER A 122 13.39 3.40 0.57
N GLY A 123 13.27 3.20 -0.75
CA GLY A 123 12.77 1.96 -1.34
C GLY A 123 13.59 0.74 -0.92
N LEU A 124 14.91 0.78 -1.11
CA LEU A 124 15.79 -0.32 -0.72
C LEU A 124 15.83 -0.54 0.80
N ALA A 125 15.79 0.54 1.60
CA ALA A 125 15.75 0.44 3.07
C ALA A 125 14.47 -0.26 3.56
N VAL A 126 13.31 0.14 3.03
CA VAL A 126 12.02 -0.49 3.31
C VAL A 126 12.00 -1.94 2.82
N TYR A 127 12.53 -2.22 1.63
CA TYR A 127 12.60 -3.57 1.09
C TYR A 127 13.39 -4.52 2.01
N LYS A 128 14.57 -4.08 2.49
CA LYS A 128 15.38 -4.84 3.45
C LYS A 128 14.65 -5.05 4.78
N ARG A 129 14.00 -4.02 5.31
CA ARG A 129 13.24 -4.16 6.56
C ARG A 129 12.06 -5.12 6.41
N CYS A 130 11.41 -5.15 5.24
CA CYS A 130 10.34 -6.08 4.95
C CYS A 130 10.79 -7.55 5.06
N ALA A 131 12.02 -7.88 4.65
CA ALA A 131 12.60 -9.21 4.85
C ALA A 131 12.67 -9.58 6.33
N GLU A 132 13.21 -8.68 7.16
CA GLU A 132 13.32 -8.88 8.62
C GLU A 132 11.96 -9.01 9.32
N LEU A 133 10.93 -8.35 8.79
CA LEU A 133 9.55 -8.40 9.30
C LEU A 133 8.70 -9.53 8.68
N HIS A 134 9.26 -10.31 7.75
CA HIS A 134 8.55 -11.31 6.94
C HIS A 134 7.33 -10.74 6.20
N MET A 135 7.44 -9.50 5.71
CA MET A 135 6.40 -8.81 4.95
C MET A 135 6.70 -8.89 3.44
N PRO A 136 5.83 -9.47 2.60
CA PRO A 136 6.02 -9.44 1.15
C PRO A 136 5.96 -8.02 0.58
N VAL A 137 6.83 -7.74 -0.39
CA VAL A 137 6.78 -6.53 -1.22
C VAL A 137 6.22 -6.88 -2.60
N GLY A 138 5.06 -6.33 -2.94
CA GLY A 138 4.47 -6.44 -4.28
C GLY A 138 4.82 -5.24 -5.16
N VAL A 139 5.26 -5.48 -6.39
CA VAL A 139 5.60 -4.41 -7.35
C VAL A 139 4.53 -4.30 -8.44
N MET A 140 3.89 -3.14 -8.55
CA MET A 140 2.76 -2.92 -9.45
C MET A 140 3.20 -2.26 -10.77
N CYS A 141 3.66 -3.08 -11.72
CA CYS A 141 4.16 -2.65 -13.03
C CYS A 141 3.06 -2.49 -14.11
N PHE A 142 2.05 -1.66 -13.85
CA PHE A 142 0.89 -1.52 -14.75
C PHE A 142 1.17 -0.98 -16.17
N LYS A 143 2.35 -0.39 -16.45
CA LYS A 143 2.76 0.04 -17.80
C LYS A 143 3.72 -0.94 -18.50
N GLY A 144 4.05 -2.08 -17.87
CA GLY A 144 4.99 -3.06 -18.39
C GLY A 144 6.00 -3.49 -17.32
N LEU A 145 6.21 -4.80 -17.17
CA LEU A 145 7.17 -5.37 -16.21
C LEU A 145 8.61 -5.17 -16.69
N GLU A 146 8.84 -5.29 -18.00
CA GLU A 146 10.13 -5.13 -18.66
C GLU A 146 10.79 -3.78 -18.39
N LEU A 147 10.00 -2.73 -18.18
CA LEU A 147 10.47 -1.38 -17.85
C LEU A 147 11.15 -1.30 -16.48
N HIS A 148 10.86 -2.25 -15.59
CA HIS A 148 11.33 -2.27 -14.20
C HIS A 148 12.07 -3.56 -13.84
N TYR A 149 12.24 -4.46 -14.80
CA TYR A 149 12.80 -5.79 -14.57
C TYR A 149 14.18 -5.73 -13.91
N GLU A 150 15.09 -4.92 -14.44
CA GLU A 150 16.45 -4.77 -13.90
C GLU A 150 16.47 -4.16 -12.49
N ASP A 151 15.60 -3.17 -12.22
CA ASP A 151 15.47 -2.54 -10.89
C ASP A 151 14.93 -3.54 -9.85
N ILE A 152 13.96 -4.37 -10.24
CA ILE A 152 13.44 -5.46 -9.40
C ILE A 152 14.52 -6.52 -9.13
N LEU A 153 15.30 -6.91 -10.14
CA LEU A 153 16.42 -7.84 -9.94
C LEU A 153 17.49 -7.24 -9.01
N ALA A 154 17.74 -5.94 -9.10
CA ALA A 154 18.66 -5.24 -8.22
C ALA A 154 18.16 -5.19 -6.77
N LEU A 155 16.84 -4.99 -6.54
CA LEU A 155 16.23 -5.12 -5.22
C LEU A 155 16.44 -6.52 -4.63
N ILE A 156 16.07 -7.57 -5.39
CA ILE A 156 16.20 -8.97 -4.97
C ILE A 156 17.67 -9.31 -4.66
N SER A 157 18.60 -8.88 -5.51
CA SER A 157 20.03 -9.13 -5.32
C SER A 157 20.59 -8.41 -4.07
N SER A 158 19.99 -7.28 -3.70
CA SER A 158 20.41 -6.47 -2.55
C SER A 158 19.82 -6.94 -1.21
N SER A 159 18.79 -7.78 -1.24
CA SER A 159 18.17 -8.43 -0.07
C SER A 159 17.50 -9.75 -0.53
N PRO A 160 18.26 -10.85 -0.62
CA PRO A 160 17.78 -12.10 -1.22
C PRO A 160 16.90 -12.96 -0.31
N ASP A 161 16.91 -12.67 1.00
CA ASP A 161 16.08 -13.31 2.03
C ASP A 161 14.74 -12.58 2.21
#